data_AF-A0A817KMW8-F1
#
_entry.id   AF-A0A817KMW8-F1
#
_cell.length_a   1.000
_cell.length_b   1.000
_cell.length_c   1.000
_cell.angle_alpha   90.00
_cell.angle_beta   90.00
_cell.angle_gamma   90.00
#
_symmetry.space_group_name_H-M   'P 1'
#
loop_
_entity.id
_entity.type
_entity.pdbx_description
1 polymer ?
#
loop_
_entity_poly.entity_id
_entity_poly.type
_entity_poly.pdbx_seq_one_letter_code
_entity_poly.pdbx_strand_id
1 'polypeptide(L)'
;MPRRELHSYRWDGTKWAIVTKPSHSELEFRSSVNITTNVENTVPKVNEPIRIATFNILADCFPWFVEMAIRSAERLEWLCNGIINLNPTIIGLNEVTITALQRLKECSFIRENYFITDIFDENNNDNTNPLFPHGCIILSNLPLIEVFAISVTGRKREAIVGKVQLGSTRETCVHI
;
A
#
# COMPACT_ATOMS: atom_id res chain seq x y z
N MET A 1 10.03 -20.67 0.39
CA MET A 1 8.88 -20.17 1.18
C MET A 1 7.73 -19.95 0.22
N PRO A 2 6.49 -20.32 0.56
CA PRO A 2 5.36 -20.09 -0.33
C PRO A 2 5.16 -18.60 -0.57
N ARG A 3 5.03 -18.23 -1.85
CA ARG A 3 4.74 -16.87 -2.33
C ARG A 3 3.26 -16.82 -2.68
N ARG A 4 2.57 -15.78 -2.22
CA ARG A 4 1.17 -15.49 -2.56
C ARG A 4 1.11 -14.13 -3.24
N GLU A 5 0.64 -14.08 -4.48
CA GLU A 5 0.48 -12.80 -5.19
C GLU A 5 -0.55 -11.93 -4.47
N LEU A 6 -0.30 -10.62 -4.47
CA LEU A 6 -1.18 -9.59 -3.91
C LEU A 6 -1.45 -8.51 -4.95
N HIS A 7 -2.39 -7.64 -4.62
CA HIS A 7 -2.74 -6.50 -5.45
C HIS A 7 -2.33 -5.19 -4.78
N SER A 8 -1.95 -4.22 -5.60
CA SER A 8 -1.89 -2.81 -5.22
C SER A 8 -3.17 -2.13 -5.66
N TYR A 9 -3.65 -1.20 -4.83
CA TYR A 9 -4.86 -0.44 -5.08
C TYR A 9 -4.54 1.05 -5.14
N ARG A 10 -5.27 1.75 -6.00
CA ARG A 10 -5.20 3.20 -6.16
C ARG A 10 -6.61 3.77 -6.19
N TRP A 11 -6.80 4.94 -5.56
CA TRP A 11 -8.05 5.66 -5.69
C TRP A 11 -8.20 6.25 -7.09
N ASP A 12 -9.32 5.99 -7.75
CA ASP A 12 -9.63 6.49 -9.10
C ASP A 12 -10.46 7.79 -9.10
N GLY A 13 -10.78 8.32 -7.92
CA GLY A 13 -11.72 9.43 -7.73
C GLY A 13 -13.06 9.00 -7.10
N THR A 14 -13.44 7.73 -7.27
CA THR A 14 -14.73 7.18 -6.83
C THR A 14 -14.60 5.97 -5.92
N LYS A 15 -13.62 5.09 -6.18
CA LYS A 15 -13.37 3.88 -5.41
C LYS A 15 -11.88 3.49 -5.44
N TRP A 16 -11.51 2.58 -4.55
CA TRP A 16 -10.23 1.90 -4.64
C TRP A 16 -10.29 0.87 -5.77
N ALA A 17 -9.44 1.03 -6.78
CA ALA A 17 -9.36 0.14 -7.93
C ALA A 17 -8.03 -0.62 -7.93
N ILE A 18 -8.07 -1.88 -8.35
CA ILE A 18 -6.87 -2.70 -8.55
C ILE A 18 -6.02 -2.06 -9.65
N VAL A 19 -4.73 -1.86 -9.36
CA VAL A 19 -3.76 -1.49 -10.38
C VAL A 19 -3.36 -2.77 -11.11
N THR A 20 -3.94 -2.97 -12.29
CA THR A 20 -3.60 -4.11 -13.13
C THR A 20 -2.15 -4.01 -13.58
N LYS A 21 -1.47 -5.15 -13.69
CA LYS A 21 -0.17 -5.22 -14.37
C LYS A 21 -0.41 -4.88 -15.84
N PRO A 22 0.10 -3.76 -16.38
CA PRO A 22 0.02 -3.47 -17.81
C PRO A 22 0.63 -4.62 -18.61
N SER A 23 -0.14 -5.14 -19.57
CA SER A 23 0.20 -6.31 -20.37
C SER A 23 1.42 -6.04 -21.27
N HIS A 24 2.09 -7.10 -21.72
CA HIS A 24 3.26 -7.01 -22.60
C HIS A 24 3.00 -6.21 -23.89
N SER A 25 1.75 -6.15 -24.38
CA SER A 25 1.37 -5.40 -25.58
C SER A 25 1.23 -3.88 -25.35
N GLU A 26 0.94 -3.43 -24.13
CA GLU A 26 0.90 -1.99 -23.79
C GLU A 26 2.31 -1.39 -23.56
N LEU A 27 3.33 -2.24 -23.35
CA LEU A 27 4.73 -1.86 -23.15
C LEU A 27 5.40 -1.33 -24.43
N GLU A 28 5.12 -1.93 -25.59
CA GLU A 28 5.71 -1.53 -26.87
C GLU A 28 5.05 -0.27 -27.45
N PHE A 29 3.76 -0.08 -27.17
CA PHE A 29 3.00 1.07 -27.67
C PHE A 29 3.35 2.38 -26.95
N ARG A 30 3.59 2.36 -25.63
CA ARG A 30 3.97 3.58 -24.88
C ARG A 30 5.41 4.03 -25.13
N SER A 31 6.27 3.14 -25.63
CA SER A 31 7.67 3.47 -25.96
C SER A 31 7.80 4.13 -27.34
N SER A 32 6.77 4.06 -28.18
CA SER A 32 6.77 4.54 -29.58
C SER A 32 5.93 5.81 -29.79
N VAL A 33 5.30 6.34 -28.73
CA VAL A 33 4.26 7.36 -28.86
C VAL A 33 4.55 8.54 -27.92
N ASN A 34 5.25 9.55 -28.44
CA ASN A 34 5.26 10.91 -27.89
C ASN A 34 3.87 11.54 -28.13
N ILE A 35 2.87 11.19 -27.32
CA ILE A 35 1.57 11.87 -27.34
C ILE A 35 1.47 12.83 -26.15
N THR A 36 1.45 14.11 -26.50
CA THR A 36 0.81 15.19 -25.76
C THR A 36 -0.67 14.86 -25.55
N THR A 37 -0.98 14.21 -24.43
CA THR A 37 -2.32 14.26 -23.83
C THR A 37 -2.18 14.71 -22.39
N ASN A 38 -2.97 15.74 -22.05
CA ASN A 38 -3.16 16.29 -20.73
C ASN A 38 -3.88 15.29 -19.81
N VAL A 39 -3.28 14.13 -19.59
CA VAL A 39 -3.39 13.46 -18.30
C VAL A 39 -2.39 14.21 -17.42
N GLU A 40 -2.77 14.62 -16.21
CA GLU A 40 -1.82 15.05 -15.18
C GLU A 40 -0.91 13.86 -14.87
N ASN A 41 0.04 13.64 -15.77
CA ASN A 41 1.18 12.79 -15.59
C ASN A 41 1.91 13.47 -14.43
N THR A 42 1.87 12.83 -13.26
CA THR A 42 2.85 13.06 -12.23
C THR A 42 4.20 12.95 -12.91
N VAL A 43 4.78 14.09 -13.28
CA VAL A 43 6.11 14.17 -13.87
C VAL A 43 6.99 13.35 -12.93
N PRO A 44 7.70 12.32 -13.42
CA PRO A 44 8.63 11.60 -12.57
C PRO A 44 9.52 12.65 -11.95
N LYS A 45 9.49 12.78 -10.62
CA LYS A 45 10.29 13.74 -9.87
C LYS A 45 11.73 13.26 -9.93
N VAL A 46 12.36 13.48 -11.08
CA VAL A 46 13.75 13.13 -11.33
C VAL A 46 14.57 13.93 -10.31
N ASN A 47 15.26 13.22 -9.43
CA ASN A 47 16.13 13.73 -8.34
C ASN A 47 15.48 14.07 -6.99
N GLU A 48 14.24 13.68 -6.71
CA GLU A 48 13.75 13.72 -5.33
C GLU A 48 14.28 12.54 -4.49
N PRO A 49 14.74 12.77 -3.25
CA PRO A 49 15.19 11.69 -2.38
C PRO A 49 14.02 10.77 -2.02
N ILE A 50 14.25 9.47 -2.11
CA ILE A 50 13.27 8.46 -1.69
C ILE A 50 13.29 8.38 -0.16
N ARG A 51 12.15 8.71 0.45
CA ARG A 51 11.98 8.71 1.90
C ARG A 51 11.20 7.47 2.32
N ILE A 52 11.90 6.52 2.93
CA ILE A 52 11.30 5.27 3.39
C ILE A 52 11.09 5.34 4.90
N ALA A 53 9.90 4.95 5.35
CA ALA A 53 9.58 4.84 6.77
C ALA A 53 9.01 3.46 7.09
N THR A 54 9.12 3.05 8.35
CA THR A 54 8.34 1.94 8.88
C THR A 54 7.76 2.32 10.22
N PHE A 55 6.54 1.85 10.49
CA PHE A 55 5.89 2.10 11.75
C PHE A 55 5.04 0.92 12.17
N ASN A 56 5.26 0.42 13.38
CA ASN A 56 4.35 -0.52 14.01
C ASN A 56 3.24 0.30 14.69
N ILE A 57 2.01 0.18 14.21
CA ILE A 57 0.92 1.07 14.61
C ILE A 57 0.22 0.62 15.90
N LEU A 58 0.63 -0.53 16.43
CA LEU A 58 -0.02 -1.27 17.52
C LEU A 58 -1.46 -1.63 17.13
N ALA A 59 -1.79 -2.92 17.09
CA ALA A 59 -3.15 -3.34 16.72
C ALA A 59 -4.25 -2.68 17.61
N ASP A 60 -5.50 -2.68 17.17
CA ASP A 60 -6.65 -2.21 17.97
C ASP A 60 -7.66 -3.33 18.30
N CYS A 61 -7.33 -4.57 17.97
CA CYS A 61 -8.15 -5.76 18.23
C CYS A 61 -8.03 -6.28 19.68
N PHE A 62 -7.99 -5.37 20.66
CA PHE A 62 -7.84 -5.71 22.09
C PHE A 62 -9.19 -5.69 22.82
N PRO A 63 -9.30 -6.30 24.01
CA PRO A 63 -10.48 -6.15 24.85
C PRO A 63 -10.81 -4.67 25.10
N TRP A 64 -12.11 -4.33 25.21
CA TRP A 64 -12.62 -2.95 25.27
C TRP A 64 -11.90 -2.05 26.28
N PHE A 65 -11.48 -2.58 27.43
CA PHE A 65 -10.77 -1.81 28.46
C PHE A 65 -9.35 -1.41 28.03
N VAL A 66 -8.67 -2.24 27.24
CA VAL A 66 -7.37 -1.92 26.65
C VAL A 66 -7.57 -0.91 25.51
N GLU A 67 -8.59 -1.12 24.69
CA GLU A 67 -8.96 -0.22 23.60
C GLU A 67 -9.21 1.22 24.10
N MET A 68 -9.95 1.35 25.22
CA MET A 68 -10.17 2.63 25.89
C MET A 68 -8.87 3.26 26.40
N ALA A 69 -7.96 2.46 26.95
CA ALA A 69 -6.68 2.96 27.47
C ALA A 69 -5.76 3.45 26.35
N ILE A 70 -5.71 2.76 25.20
CA ILE A 70 -4.88 3.14 24.05
C ILE A 70 -5.54 4.19 23.16
N ARG A 71 -6.83 4.47 23.36
CA ARG A 71 -7.63 5.44 22.61
C ARG A 71 -7.52 5.22 21.10
N SER A 72 -7.83 4.00 20.65
CA SER A 72 -7.60 3.53 19.26
C SER A 72 -8.07 4.51 18.19
N ALA A 73 -9.28 5.05 18.31
CA ALA A 73 -9.84 5.98 17.33
C ALA A 73 -8.99 7.25 17.16
N GLU A 74 -8.60 7.87 18.27
CA GLU A 74 -7.75 9.06 18.25
C GLU A 74 -6.34 8.74 17.76
N ARG A 75 -5.79 7.61 18.19
CA ARG A 75 -4.47 7.15 17.73
C ARG A 75 -4.44 6.95 16.22
N LEU A 76 -5.50 6.41 15.62
CA LEU A 76 -5.59 6.24 14.17
C LEU A 76 -5.77 7.58 13.43
N GLU A 77 -6.43 8.57 14.03
CA GLU A 77 -6.45 9.93 13.48
C GLU A 77 -5.05 10.56 13.54
N TRP A 78 -4.36 10.43 14.66
CA TRP A 78 -2.97 10.89 14.81
C TRP A 78 -2.00 10.13 13.90
N LEU A 79 -2.25 8.86 13.59
CA LEU A 79 -1.50 8.10 12.60
C LEU A 79 -1.60 8.76 11.22
N CYS A 80 -2.81 9.10 10.76
CA CYS A 80 -3.01 9.80 9.50
C CYS A 80 -2.30 11.16 9.49
N ASN A 81 -2.43 11.96 10.56
CA ASN A 81 -1.73 13.23 10.70
C ASN A 81 -0.20 13.06 10.71
N GLY A 82 0.30 12.01 11.36
CA GLY A 82 1.71 11.64 11.38
C GLY A 82 2.23 11.29 9.98
N ILE A 83 1.46 10.53 9.20
CA ILE A 83 1.80 10.21 7.80
C ILE A 83 1.79 11.47 6.93
N ILE A 84 0.81 12.36 7.11
CA ILE A 84 0.74 13.66 6.39
C ILE A 84 1.98 14.50 6.69
N ASN A 85 2.29 14.69 7.98
CA ASN A 85 3.42 15.51 8.41
C ASN A 85 4.76 14.91 8.01
N LEU A 86 4.88 13.57 8.09
CA LEU A 86 6.07 12.88 7.65
C LEU A 86 6.21 12.98 6.13
N ASN A 87 5.14 12.76 5.37
CA ASN A 87 5.06 12.71 3.90
C ASN A 87 6.03 11.72 3.23
N PRO A 88 6.12 10.46 3.68
CA PRO A 88 7.07 9.47 3.13
C PRO A 88 6.83 9.19 1.64
N THR A 89 7.89 8.85 0.92
CA THR A 89 7.73 8.25 -0.42
C THR A 89 7.06 6.88 -0.26
N ILE A 90 7.53 6.10 0.72
CA ILE A 90 7.10 4.72 0.95
C ILE A 90 7.07 4.48 2.46
N ILE A 91 5.99 3.90 2.97
CA ILE A 91 5.86 3.54 4.38
C ILE A 91 5.32 2.13 4.53
N GLY A 92 6.08 1.29 5.25
CA GLY A 92 5.65 -0.03 5.68
C GLY A 92 5.00 0.05 7.07
N LEU A 93 3.73 -0.32 7.17
CA LEU A 93 3.01 -0.36 8.43
C LEU A 93 2.86 -1.80 8.92
N ASN A 94 3.18 -2.03 10.19
CA ASN A 94 3.01 -3.32 10.86
C ASN A 94 1.87 -3.25 11.88
N GLU A 95 1.28 -4.41 12.18
CA GLU A 95 0.13 -4.56 13.09
C GLU A 95 -1.12 -3.80 12.62
N VAL A 96 -1.32 -3.75 11.30
CA VAL A 96 -2.49 -3.13 10.70
C VAL A 96 -3.69 -4.07 10.80
N THR A 97 -4.73 -3.62 11.49
CA THR A 97 -6.04 -4.26 11.55
C THR A 97 -6.96 -3.78 10.43
N ILE A 98 -8.13 -4.41 10.29
CA ILE A 98 -9.15 -3.99 9.31
C ILE A 98 -9.61 -2.55 9.60
N THR A 99 -9.85 -2.22 10.87
CA THR A 99 -10.25 -0.88 11.31
C THR A 99 -9.20 0.18 10.93
N ALA A 100 -7.93 -0.10 11.22
CA ALA A 100 -6.83 0.79 10.86
C ALA A 100 -6.72 0.97 9.34
N LEU A 101 -6.82 -0.11 8.57
CA LEU A 101 -6.78 -0.07 7.11
C LEU A 101 -7.95 0.75 6.54
N GLN A 102 -9.15 0.58 7.06
CA GLN A 102 -10.32 1.34 6.65
C GLN A 102 -10.13 2.84 6.94
N ARG A 103 -9.60 3.18 8.12
CA ARG A 103 -9.30 4.58 8.48
C ARG A 103 -8.24 5.20 7.57
N LEU A 104 -7.21 4.44 7.19
CA LEU A 104 -6.20 4.88 6.21
C LEU A 104 -6.82 5.11 4.82
N LYS A 105 -7.73 4.24 4.38
CA LYS A 105 -8.46 4.38 3.10
C LYS A 105 -9.40 5.59 3.05
N GLU A 106 -9.94 6.00 4.19
CA GLU A 106 -10.79 7.19 4.34
C GLU A 106 -10.01 8.50 4.38
N CYS A 107 -8.72 8.46 4.73
CA CYS A 107 -7.88 9.65 4.76
C CYS A 107 -7.68 10.21 3.35
N SER A 108 -8.19 11.42 3.09
CA SER A 108 -8.11 12.09 1.78
C SER A 108 -6.68 12.18 1.26
N PHE A 109 -5.73 12.57 2.11
CA PHE A 109 -4.32 12.66 1.75
C PHE A 109 -3.75 11.31 1.28
N ILE A 110 -4.00 10.23 2.01
CA ILE A 110 -3.51 8.89 1.64
C ILE A 110 -4.17 8.46 0.33
N ARG A 111 -5.48 8.60 0.24
CA ARG A 111 -6.29 8.27 -0.92
C ARG A 111 -5.78 8.95 -2.20
N GLU A 112 -5.45 10.23 -2.11
CA GLU A 112 -5.03 11.05 -3.26
C GLU A 112 -3.54 10.88 -3.59
N ASN A 113 -2.70 10.43 -2.66
CA ASN A 113 -1.24 10.45 -2.85
C ASN A 113 -0.57 9.06 -2.84
N TYR A 114 -1.22 8.02 -2.32
CA TYR A 114 -0.61 6.70 -2.16
C TYR A 114 -1.36 5.60 -2.92
N PHE A 115 -0.58 4.62 -3.33
CA PHE A 115 -0.96 3.24 -3.60
C PHE A 115 -0.93 2.46 -2.29
N ILE A 116 -1.87 1.54 -2.10
CA ILE A 116 -1.95 0.68 -0.91
C ILE A 116 -1.81 -0.77 -1.34
N THR A 117 -0.89 -1.51 -0.73
CA THR A 117 -0.91 -2.97 -0.85
C THR A 117 -2.05 -3.50 -0.01
N ASP A 118 -2.97 -4.20 -0.63
CA ASP A 118 -4.08 -4.78 0.09
C ASP A 118 -4.10 -6.29 -0.05
N ILE A 119 -4.63 -6.92 0.97
CA ILE A 119 -4.81 -8.36 1.08
C ILE A 119 -6.31 -8.70 0.97
N PHE A 120 -7.19 -7.74 0.68
CA PHE A 120 -8.61 -8.00 0.48
C PHE A 120 -8.86 -8.88 -0.74
N ASP A 121 -9.28 -10.11 -0.46
CA ASP A 121 -9.94 -10.97 -1.42
C ASP A 121 -11.44 -10.92 -1.14
N GLU A 122 -12.14 -9.92 -1.70
CA GLU A 122 -13.61 -9.79 -1.55
C GLU A 122 -14.37 -11.01 -2.11
N ASN A 123 -13.71 -11.86 -2.92
CA ASN A 123 -14.31 -13.02 -3.56
C ASN A 123 -14.07 -14.34 -2.83
N ASN A 124 -13.26 -14.36 -1.77
CA ASN A 124 -13.03 -15.58 -1.01
C ASN A 124 -13.98 -15.66 0.20
N ASN A 125 -15.02 -16.48 0.04
CA ASN A 125 -15.81 -17.06 1.13
C ASN A 125 -14.98 -17.97 2.05
N ASP A 126 -13.68 -18.12 1.79
CA ASP A 126 -12.76 -18.74 2.72
C ASP A 126 -12.51 -17.77 3.88
N ASN A 127 -12.90 -18.21 5.08
CA ASN A 127 -12.70 -17.56 6.38
C ASN A 127 -11.21 -17.31 6.75
N THR A 128 -10.29 -17.30 5.80
CA THR A 128 -8.89 -16.96 6.00
C THR A 128 -8.73 -15.44 5.93
N ASN A 129 -9.31 -14.73 6.91
CA ASN A 129 -9.03 -13.32 7.14
C ASN A 129 -7.50 -13.11 7.09
N PRO A 130 -6.96 -12.47 6.04
CA PRO A 130 -5.53 -12.51 5.80
C PRO A 130 -4.75 -11.70 6.83
N LEU A 131 -5.44 -10.76 7.48
CA LEU A 131 -4.92 -9.89 8.52
C LEU A 131 -5.25 -10.40 9.92
N PHE A 132 -5.41 -11.70 10.20
CA PHE A 132 -5.88 -12.11 11.53
C PHE A 132 -4.77 -12.15 12.61
N PRO A 133 -4.87 -11.38 13.71
CA PRO A 133 -5.80 -10.28 13.96
C PRO A 133 -5.28 -8.92 13.47
N HIS A 134 -4.02 -8.89 13.00
CA HIS A 134 -3.41 -7.77 12.28
C HIS A 134 -2.37 -8.27 11.26
N GLY A 135 -1.94 -7.43 10.32
CA GLY A 135 -0.87 -7.77 9.38
C GLY A 135 0.01 -6.58 9.00
N CYS A 136 0.56 -6.63 7.78
CA CYS A 136 1.47 -5.61 7.26
C CYS A 136 0.90 -5.03 5.97
N ILE A 137 1.13 -3.74 5.73
CA ILE A 137 0.82 -3.08 4.46
C ILE A 137 1.96 -2.14 4.07
N ILE A 138 2.06 -1.84 2.79
CA ILE A 138 2.92 -0.81 2.22
C ILE A 138 2.02 0.26 1.62
N LEU A 139 2.25 1.51 2.02
CA LEU A 139 1.76 2.69 1.30
C LEU A 139 2.94 3.22 0.47
N SER A 140 2.72 3.47 -0.82
CA SER A 140 3.74 4.01 -1.71
C SER A 140 3.16 5.16 -2.53
N ASN A 141 3.81 6.32 -2.58
CA ASN A 141 3.42 7.39 -3.51
C ASN A 141 3.94 7.15 -4.94
N LEU A 142 4.71 6.07 -5.13
CA LEU A 142 5.18 5.58 -6.43
C LEU A 142 4.40 4.32 -6.84
N PRO A 143 4.24 4.06 -8.15
CA PRO A 143 3.54 2.88 -8.63
C PRO A 143 4.17 1.56 -8.16
N LEU A 144 3.33 0.68 -7.61
CA LEU A 144 3.66 -0.70 -7.25
C LEU A 144 3.33 -1.62 -8.44
N ILE A 145 4.35 -2.15 -9.11
CA ILE A 145 4.23 -2.99 -10.31
C ILE A 145 3.94 -4.45 -9.93
N GLU A 146 4.54 -4.92 -8.85
CA GLU A 146 4.34 -6.26 -8.32
C GLU A 146 4.20 -6.18 -6.81
N VAL A 147 3.28 -6.98 -6.24
CA VAL A 147 3.11 -7.12 -4.80
C VAL A 147 2.91 -8.59 -4.49
N PHE A 148 3.58 -9.09 -3.47
CA PHE A 148 3.37 -10.46 -3.02
C PHE A 148 3.66 -10.59 -1.52
N ALA A 149 2.98 -11.55 -0.89
CA ALA A 149 3.26 -11.98 0.47
C ALA A 149 4.20 -13.19 0.46
N ILE A 150 5.15 -13.20 1.39
CA ILE A 150 5.98 -14.36 1.70
C ILE A 150 5.62 -14.84 3.10
N SER A 151 5.19 -16.10 3.23
CA SER A 151 4.97 -16.70 4.56
C SER A 151 6.31 -17.02 5.22
N VAL A 152 6.49 -16.56 6.45
CA VAL A 152 7.71 -16.81 7.23
C VAL A 152 7.59 -18.15 7.96
N THR A 153 8.46 -19.11 7.63
CA THR A 153 8.44 -20.45 8.22
C THR A 153 8.42 -20.39 9.76
N GLY A 154 7.50 -21.12 10.38
CA GLY A 154 7.37 -21.20 11.84
C GLY A 154 6.60 -20.05 12.50
N ARG A 155 6.05 -19.09 11.72
CA ARG A 155 5.17 -18.03 12.24
C ARG A 155 3.91 -17.91 11.38
N LYS A 156 2.77 -17.57 12.00
CA LYS A 156 1.57 -17.10 11.30
C LYS A 156 1.71 -15.65 10.82
N ARG A 157 2.88 -15.30 10.26
CA ARG A 157 3.21 -13.94 9.84
C ARG A 157 3.68 -13.95 8.39
N GLU A 158 3.26 -12.94 7.66
CA GLU A 158 3.65 -12.72 6.27
C GLU A 158 4.52 -11.45 6.19
N ALA A 159 5.50 -11.47 5.29
CA ALA A 159 6.19 -10.27 4.85
C ALA A 159 5.57 -9.83 3.52
N ILE A 160 5.19 -8.56 3.42
CA ILE A 160 4.70 -7.97 2.17
C ILE A 160 5.91 -7.41 1.44
N VAL A 161 6.03 -7.76 0.16
CA VAL A 161 7.07 -7.25 -0.72
C VAL A 161 6.42 -6.47 -1.85
N GLY A 162 6.90 -5.25 -2.10
CA GLY A 162 6.45 -4.39 -3.18
C GLY A 162 7.59 -4.07 -4.14
N LYS A 163 7.37 -4.27 -5.45
CA LYS A 163 8.26 -3.80 -6.51
C LYS A 163 7.80 -2.43 -6.98
N VAL A 164 8.59 -1.41 -6.69
CA VAL A 164 8.26 0.00 -6.95
C VAL A 164 9.00 0.52 -8.17
N GLN A 165 8.30 1.28 -9.02
CA GLN A 165 8.88 1.98 -10.17
C GLN A 165 9.47 3.32 -9.74
N LEU A 166 10.77 3.55 -9.98
CA LEU A 166 11.48 4.78 -9.55
C LEU A 166 11.63 5.83 -10.66
N GLY A 167 11.29 5.51 -11.90
CA GLY A 167 11.48 6.40 -13.05
C GLY A 167 10.41 6.25 -14.12
N SER A 168 10.55 7.00 -15.21
CA SER A 168 9.66 6.92 -16.38
C SER A 168 9.76 5.58 -17.11
N THR A 169 10.91 4.90 -17.00
CA THR A 169 11.12 3.56 -17.55
C THR A 169 10.87 2.50 -16.48
N ARG A 170 10.32 1.34 -16.88
CA ARG A 170 10.10 0.21 -15.94
C ARG A 170 11.38 -0.51 -15.52
N GLU A 171 12.50 -0.19 -16.17
CA GLU A 171 13.79 -0.81 -15.92
C GLU A 171 14.37 -0.37 -14.57
N THR A 172 14.05 0.85 -14.12
CA THR A 172 14.49 1.34 -12.81
C THR A 172 13.44 1.03 -11.75
N CYS A 173 13.58 -0.14 -11.12
CA CYS A 173 12.69 -0.60 -10.06
C CYS A 173 13.46 -1.11 -8.84
N VAL A 174 12.81 -1.10 -7.67
CA VAL A 174 13.38 -1.60 -6.41
C VAL A 174 12.33 -2.43 -5.67
N HIS A 175 12.78 -3.51 -5.04
CA HIS A 175 11.97 -4.30 -4.11
C HIS A 175 12.12 -3.76 -2.69
N ILE A 176 11.01 -3.69 -1.98
CA ILE A 176 10.91 -3.14 -0.63
C ILE A 176 10.09 -4.12 0.21
#